data_AF-A0A0J6ILV2-F1
#
_entry.id   AF-A0A0J6ILV2-F1
#
_cell.length_a   1.000
_cell.length_b   1.000
_cell.length_c   1.000
_cell.angle_alpha   90.00
_cell.angle_beta   90.00
_cell.angle_gamma   90.00
#
_symmetry.space_group_name_H-M   'P 1'
#
loop_
_entity.id
_entity.type
_entity.pdbx_description
1 polymer ?
#
loop_
_entity_poly.entity_id
_entity_poly.type
_entity_poly.pdbx_seq_one_letter_code
_entity_poly.pdbx_strand_id
1 'polypeptide(L)'
;MNNTQKVDSRTRDSLAPTVADMLTVSLQESKALINRTSLFEASNVLGAFSTSVVDYGKSARKWRAHTLSRLPLEHWKHKDGFFYVAPLKEASLKYMSTTAPDAADENAWNQLENRKAVHKALVEILPAQVRQQYAAMLEWTQIEPQSETQPVLEDMALARSIYALDQLFYREYAVCEARLRREKGFADGDSIPYDWIGWLADKAAQKVDAHLYVWGVQPLPWQVDERDEAGQQPAESSVEGMYKPDGELTLELLCNLVGNRALLESARIAALADQATQVSTDLLHALNRNGKCEVPEVRNCNDLRDELTAWFGDAGVLADEPGFGTPLKGHNLEVALYHALEVQKHYVKTRGALDPSAHRNPDNTFIFALALVACFYAQISLDKEYSGSTNATYAVFPAQNKAQRFEPLPAHAREMLKSLYGQMFYANTGWEIRAEAIEAYAQNFALKRSCLQELTFNTFKRMAPERLLALHQKLARMGESKKTRLLQSMPEGAAPPSEMACILAAIDDLFSPQALAAAR
;
A
#
# COMPACT_ATOMS: atom_id res chain seq x y z
N MET A 1 -33.74 40.23 3.63
CA MET A 1 -32.56 39.42 3.25
C MET A 1 -32.42 38.30 4.25
N ASN A 2 -32.54 37.05 3.77
CA ASN A 2 -33.09 35.90 4.48
C ASN A 2 -32.08 35.13 5.34
N ASN A 3 -32.50 34.72 6.54
CA ASN A 3 -31.75 33.79 7.41
C ASN A 3 -31.46 32.45 6.73
N THR A 4 -32.33 31.98 5.83
CA THR A 4 -32.17 30.73 5.06
C THR A 4 -30.95 30.77 4.14
N GLN A 5 -30.78 31.84 3.35
CA GLN A 5 -29.60 32.01 2.46
C GLN A 5 -28.26 32.02 3.23
N LYS A 6 -28.26 32.55 4.46
CA LYS A 6 -27.05 32.54 5.32
C LYS A 6 -26.71 31.14 5.82
N VAL A 7 -27.71 30.34 6.21
CA VAL A 7 -27.51 28.96 6.67
C VAL A 7 -27.02 28.08 5.52
N ASP A 8 -27.56 28.26 4.32
CA ASP A 8 -27.18 27.51 3.11
C ASP A 8 -25.70 27.75 2.74
N SER A 9 -25.24 29.01 2.79
CA SER A 9 -23.84 29.36 2.52
C SER A 9 -22.88 28.74 3.54
N ARG A 10 -23.23 28.77 4.84
CA ARG A 10 -22.37 28.31 5.93
C ARG A 10 -22.12 26.80 5.89
N THR A 11 -23.16 26.01 5.60
CA THR A 11 -23.03 24.55 5.44
C THR A 11 -22.08 24.21 4.31
N ARG A 12 -22.28 24.83 3.14
CA ARG A 12 -21.46 24.58 1.95
C ARG A 12 -20.00 25.01 2.15
N ASP A 13 -19.77 26.18 2.75
CA ASP A 13 -18.43 26.66 3.07
C ASP A 13 -17.70 25.77 4.09
N SER A 14 -18.44 25.21 5.06
CA SER A 14 -17.87 24.31 6.06
C SER A 14 -17.53 22.93 5.49
N LEU A 15 -18.28 22.47 4.48
CA LEU A 15 -18.06 21.20 3.80
C LEU A 15 -16.91 21.26 2.79
N ALA A 16 -16.69 22.42 2.15
CA ALA A 16 -15.75 22.56 1.04
C ALA A 16 -14.31 22.06 1.33
N PRO A 17 -13.68 22.34 2.48
CA PRO A 17 -12.36 21.79 2.78
C PRO A 17 -12.35 20.26 2.87
N THR A 18 -13.43 19.66 3.38
CA THR A 18 -13.57 18.20 3.49
C THR A 18 -13.63 17.56 2.11
N VAL A 19 -14.48 18.08 1.23
CA VAL A 19 -14.63 17.56 -0.13
C VAL A 19 -13.34 17.77 -0.94
N ALA A 20 -12.67 18.91 -0.77
CA ALA A 20 -11.38 19.19 -1.43
C ALA A 20 -10.32 18.15 -1.04
N ASP A 21 -10.15 17.92 0.27
CA ASP A 21 -9.20 16.95 0.82
C ASP A 21 -9.55 15.50 0.44
N MET A 22 -10.84 15.14 0.42
CA MET A 22 -11.27 13.78 0.13
C MET A 22 -11.19 13.43 -1.35
N LEU A 23 -11.51 14.35 -2.24
CA LEU A 23 -11.47 14.14 -3.68
C LEU A 23 -10.12 14.53 -4.29
N THR A 24 -9.21 15.13 -3.51
CA THR A 24 -7.92 15.62 -3.98
C THR A 24 -8.11 16.62 -5.14
N VAL A 25 -8.91 17.65 -4.86
CA VAL A 25 -9.26 18.74 -5.78
C VAL A 25 -9.01 20.09 -5.12
N SER A 26 -8.95 21.16 -5.91
CA SER A 26 -8.84 22.51 -5.39
C SER A 26 -10.07 22.91 -4.56
N LEU A 27 -9.90 23.87 -3.65
CA LEU A 27 -11.02 24.40 -2.88
C LEU A 27 -12.10 25.02 -3.79
N GLN A 28 -11.70 25.59 -4.92
CA GLN A 28 -12.63 26.16 -5.90
C GLN A 28 -13.48 25.07 -6.58
N GLU A 29 -12.86 23.99 -7.04
CA GLU A 29 -13.57 22.84 -7.63
C GLU A 29 -14.51 22.20 -6.61
N SER A 30 -14.05 22.01 -5.37
CA SER A 30 -14.88 21.52 -4.28
C SER A 30 -16.13 22.38 -4.06
N LYS A 31 -15.98 23.72 -4.02
CA LYS A 31 -17.12 24.64 -3.92
C LYS A 31 -18.06 24.51 -5.12
N ALA A 32 -17.52 24.37 -6.33
CA ALA A 32 -18.33 24.17 -7.53
C ALA A 32 -19.13 22.86 -7.47
N LEU A 33 -18.52 21.75 -7.04
CA LEU A 33 -19.19 20.45 -6.84
C LEU A 33 -20.33 20.55 -5.82
N ILE A 34 -20.07 21.17 -4.67
CA ILE A 34 -21.07 21.35 -3.60
C ILE A 34 -22.22 22.25 -4.06
N ASN A 35 -21.94 23.28 -4.86
CA ASN A 35 -22.98 24.17 -5.39
C ASN A 35 -23.91 23.47 -6.39
N ARG A 36 -23.44 22.41 -7.07
CA ARG A 36 -24.24 21.53 -7.94
C ARG A 36 -24.99 20.44 -7.18
N THR A 37 -24.77 20.34 -5.86
CA THR A 37 -25.38 19.31 -4.99
C THR A 37 -26.58 19.90 -4.24
N SER A 38 -27.61 19.07 -3.98
CA SER A 38 -28.76 19.48 -3.18
C SER A 38 -28.32 19.87 -1.77
N LEU A 39 -28.97 20.88 -1.18
CA LEU A 39 -28.63 21.32 0.18
C LEU A 39 -28.85 20.21 1.21
N PHE A 40 -29.86 19.36 0.98
CA PHE A 40 -30.15 18.21 1.82
C PHE A 40 -28.97 17.24 1.86
N GLU A 41 -28.45 16.82 0.70
CA GLU A 41 -27.27 15.97 0.61
C GLU A 41 -26.05 16.65 1.27
N ALA A 42 -25.75 17.90 0.90
CA ALA A 42 -24.61 18.63 1.46
C ALA A 42 -24.68 18.75 3.00
N SER A 43 -25.87 18.99 3.56
CA SER A 43 -26.07 19.05 5.02
C SER A 43 -25.85 17.70 5.68
N ASN A 44 -26.35 16.61 5.10
CA ASN A 44 -26.19 15.28 5.67
C ASN A 44 -24.74 14.81 5.56
N VAL A 45 -24.05 15.10 4.46
CA VAL A 45 -22.61 14.80 4.29
C VAL A 45 -21.80 15.56 5.34
N LEU A 46 -22.10 16.85 5.56
CA LEU A 46 -21.45 17.60 6.65
C LEU A 46 -21.72 16.95 8.01
N GLY A 47 -22.95 16.49 8.27
CA GLY A 47 -23.32 15.72 9.47
C GLY A 47 -22.47 14.46 9.62
N ALA A 48 -22.36 13.63 8.58
CA ALA A 48 -21.55 12.41 8.59
C ALA A 48 -20.09 12.66 9.03
N PHE A 49 -19.49 13.78 8.61
CA PHE A 49 -18.12 14.15 8.98
C PHE A 49 -17.99 15.00 10.24
N SER A 50 -19.08 15.39 10.90
CA SER A 50 -19.03 16.26 12.09
C SER A 50 -19.65 15.64 13.34
N THR A 51 -20.66 14.77 13.20
CA THR A 51 -21.46 14.25 14.32
C THR A 51 -21.49 12.74 14.45
N SER A 52 -21.17 11.96 13.40
CA SER A 52 -21.39 10.51 13.39
C SER A 52 -20.25 9.66 13.96
N VAL A 53 -19.19 10.25 14.52
CA VAL A 53 -17.91 9.58 14.83
C VAL A 53 -17.68 9.49 16.35
N VAL A 54 -17.20 8.33 16.84
CA VAL A 54 -17.11 7.96 18.27
C VAL A 54 -16.00 8.71 18.99
N ASP A 55 -14.87 8.97 18.32
CA ASP A 55 -13.75 9.70 18.91
C ASP A 55 -13.91 11.22 18.72
N TYR A 56 -14.34 11.90 19.78
CA TYR A 56 -14.22 13.36 19.90
C TYR A 56 -12.76 13.76 20.12
N GLY A 57 -11.87 13.41 19.19
CA GLY A 57 -10.68 14.21 18.99
C GLY A 57 -11.13 15.66 18.86
N LYS A 58 -10.55 16.57 19.65
CA LYS A 58 -10.97 17.98 19.86
C LYS A 58 -11.28 18.82 18.59
N SER A 59 -11.11 18.28 17.37
CA SER A 59 -11.66 18.80 16.11
C SER A 59 -11.89 17.69 15.07
N ALA A 60 -12.92 17.85 14.22
CA ALA A 60 -13.24 16.94 13.11
C ALA A 60 -12.11 16.74 12.09
N ARG A 61 -11.17 17.68 12.01
CA ARG A 61 -9.99 17.58 11.15
C ARG A 61 -9.07 16.44 11.61
N LYS A 62 -8.81 16.34 12.92
CA LYS A 62 -7.83 15.41 13.49
C LYS A 62 -8.21 13.94 13.22
N TRP A 63 -9.43 13.54 13.57
CA TRP A 63 -9.84 12.14 13.39
C TRP A 63 -9.90 11.74 11.91
N ARG A 64 -10.28 12.65 10.99
CA ARG A 64 -10.32 12.36 9.55
C ARG A 64 -8.96 11.96 8.99
N ALA A 65 -7.87 12.64 9.40
CA ALA A 65 -6.53 12.18 8.99
C ALA A 65 -6.23 10.78 9.52
N HIS A 66 -6.58 10.51 10.77
CA HIS A 66 -6.34 9.21 11.37
C HIS A 66 -7.17 8.09 10.74
N THR A 67 -8.31 8.39 10.11
CA THR A 67 -9.06 7.42 9.29
C THR A 67 -8.51 7.22 7.88
N LEU A 68 -7.43 7.91 7.48
CA LEU A 68 -6.89 7.90 6.11
C LEU A 68 -7.95 8.25 5.05
N SER A 69 -8.92 9.11 5.41
CA SER A 69 -10.01 9.51 4.51
C SER A 69 -9.67 10.72 3.66
N ARG A 70 -8.57 11.44 3.95
CA ARG A 70 -8.19 12.68 3.29
C ARG A 70 -6.79 12.62 2.67
N LEU A 71 -6.70 13.04 1.42
CA LEU A 71 -5.46 13.24 0.67
C LEU A 71 -5.49 14.65 0.06
N PRO A 72 -4.99 15.67 0.78
CA PRO A 72 -4.97 17.05 0.30
C PRO A 72 -4.17 17.18 -1.00
N LEU A 73 -4.60 18.09 -1.89
CA LEU A 73 -3.99 18.30 -3.21
C LEU A 73 -2.49 18.65 -3.12
N GLU A 74 -2.05 19.32 -2.06
CA GLU A 74 -0.63 19.65 -1.86
C GLU A 74 0.29 18.43 -1.68
N HIS A 75 -0.25 17.27 -1.32
CA HIS A 75 0.49 16.01 -1.20
C HIS A 75 0.58 15.24 -2.52
N TRP A 76 -0.17 15.66 -3.53
CA TRP A 76 -0.03 15.17 -4.89
C TRP A 76 1.13 15.90 -5.57
N LYS A 77 2.20 15.17 -5.92
CA LYS A 77 3.45 15.73 -6.45
C LYS A 77 3.85 15.05 -7.74
N HIS A 78 4.54 15.81 -8.60
CA HIS A 78 5.32 15.30 -9.70
C HIS A 78 6.78 15.69 -9.49
N LYS A 79 7.70 14.73 -9.61
CA LYS A 79 9.14 14.98 -9.57
C LYS A 79 9.80 14.18 -10.69
N ASP A 80 10.63 14.85 -11.48
CA ASP A 80 11.36 14.25 -12.61
C ASP A 80 10.45 13.54 -13.63
N GLY A 81 9.21 14.05 -13.80
CA GLY A 81 8.19 13.45 -14.68
C GLY A 81 7.34 12.36 -14.03
N PHE A 82 7.60 11.99 -12.78
CA PHE A 82 6.94 10.87 -12.11
C PHE A 82 5.96 11.35 -11.03
N PHE A 83 4.77 10.75 -11.03
CA PHE A 83 3.74 10.94 -10.02
C PHE A 83 4.16 10.33 -8.67
N TYR A 84 3.96 11.03 -7.56
CA TYR A 84 3.99 10.37 -6.25
C TYR A 84 3.13 11.10 -5.23
N VAL A 85 2.69 10.33 -4.22
CA VAL A 85 2.03 10.88 -3.04
C VAL A 85 3.06 11.13 -1.94
N ALA A 86 3.24 12.38 -1.56
CA ALA A 86 4.09 12.74 -0.44
C ALA A 86 3.44 12.28 0.88
N PRO A 87 4.19 11.60 1.78
CA PRO A 87 3.61 11.04 3.01
C PRO A 87 3.03 12.14 3.90
N LEU A 88 1.77 11.98 4.31
CA LEU A 88 1.19 12.75 5.41
C LEU A 88 1.79 12.28 6.73
N LYS A 89 1.86 13.17 7.73
CA LYS A 89 2.28 12.80 9.09
C LYS A 89 1.40 11.69 9.67
N GLU A 90 0.13 11.67 9.29
CA GLU A 90 -0.85 10.70 9.78
C GLU A 90 -0.97 9.45 8.89
N ALA A 91 -0.22 9.36 7.78
CA ALA A 91 -0.17 8.17 6.95
C ALA A 91 0.43 7.01 7.77
N SER A 92 -0.26 5.88 7.83
CA SER A 92 0.19 4.72 8.58
C SER A 92 -0.34 3.42 8.00
N LEU A 93 0.30 2.30 8.33
CA LEU A 93 -0.04 0.96 7.85
C LEU A 93 -0.98 0.22 8.81
N LYS A 94 -1.83 0.96 9.54
CA LYS A 94 -2.72 0.37 10.56
C LYS A 94 -3.70 -0.64 9.97
N TYR A 95 -4.14 -0.46 8.73
CA TYR A 95 -5.05 -1.39 8.05
C TYR A 95 -4.32 -2.56 7.37
N MET A 96 -3.00 -2.62 7.50
CA MET A 96 -2.15 -3.78 7.18
C MET A 96 -1.66 -4.50 8.45
N SER A 97 -2.10 -4.08 9.64
CA SER A 97 -1.66 -4.66 10.91
C SER A 97 -2.21 -6.06 11.10
N THR A 98 -1.32 -7.01 11.42
CA THR A 98 -1.70 -8.40 11.67
C THR A 98 -2.10 -8.71 13.09
N THR A 99 -1.85 -7.77 13.98
CA THR A 99 -2.33 -7.79 15.35
C THR A 99 -3.54 -6.88 15.41
N ALA A 100 -4.66 -7.43 15.91
CA ALA A 100 -5.76 -6.59 16.36
C ALA A 100 -5.19 -5.57 17.37
N PRO A 101 -5.72 -4.33 17.41
CA PRO A 101 -5.31 -3.41 18.45
C PRO A 101 -5.48 -4.09 19.81
N ASP A 102 -4.49 -3.92 20.69
CA ASP A 102 -4.60 -4.45 22.06
C ASP A 102 -5.97 -4.07 22.62
N ALA A 103 -6.64 -5.00 23.30
CA ALA A 103 -7.95 -4.73 23.89
C ALA A 103 -7.91 -3.55 24.88
N ALA A 104 -6.71 -3.20 25.36
CA ALA A 104 -6.44 -2.05 26.21
C ALA A 104 -6.15 -0.73 25.44
N ASP A 105 -5.95 -0.76 24.12
CA ASP A 105 -5.74 0.43 23.28
C ASP A 105 -7.06 0.90 22.65
N GLU A 106 -7.92 1.48 23.50
CA GLU A 106 -9.21 2.05 23.14
C GLU A 106 -9.11 3.08 21.98
N ASN A 107 -8.01 3.85 21.94
CA ASN A 107 -7.77 4.85 20.90
C ASN A 107 -7.52 4.25 19.51
N ALA A 108 -6.89 3.07 19.46
CA ALA A 108 -6.66 2.35 18.22
C ALA A 108 -7.96 1.74 17.68
N TRP A 109 -8.78 1.14 18.54
CA TRP A 109 -10.13 0.67 18.19
C TRP A 109 -11.05 1.81 17.73
N ASN A 110 -11.02 2.95 18.43
CA ASN A 110 -11.79 4.12 18.05
C ASN A 110 -11.43 4.61 16.63
N GLN A 111 -10.17 4.60 16.23
CA GLN A 111 -9.78 4.99 14.86
C GLN A 111 -10.37 4.08 13.78
N LEU A 112 -10.49 2.78 14.03
CA LEU A 112 -11.10 1.83 13.11
C LEU A 112 -12.63 2.02 13.07
N GLU A 113 -13.27 2.10 14.24
CA GLU A 113 -14.71 2.32 14.36
C GLU A 113 -15.16 3.65 13.77
N ASN A 114 -14.35 4.70 13.88
CA ASN A 114 -14.63 5.99 13.26
C ASN A 114 -14.77 5.89 11.74
N ARG A 115 -13.90 5.12 11.08
CA ARG A 115 -13.97 4.94 9.63
C ARG A 115 -15.23 4.18 9.22
N LYS A 116 -15.60 3.15 9.98
CA LYS A 116 -16.85 2.39 9.82
C LYS A 116 -18.09 3.26 10.03
N ALA A 117 -18.06 4.13 11.05
CA ALA A 117 -19.16 5.04 11.35
C ALA A 117 -19.38 6.07 10.22
N VAL A 118 -18.30 6.61 9.65
CA VAL A 118 -18.37 7.49 8.47
C VAL A 118 -18.92 6.75 7.26
N HIS A 119 -18.40 5.56 6.96
CA HIS A 119 -18.90 4.75 5.85
C HIS A 119 -20.41 4.51 6.00
N LYS A 120 -20.85 4.03 7.17
CA LYS A 120 -22.26 3.78 7.46
C LYS A 120 -23.09 5.05 7.27
N ALA A 121 -22.66 6.17 7.85
CA ALA A 121 -23.37 7.44 7.75
C ALA A 121 -23.49 7.91 6.28
N LEU A 122 -22.44 7.77 5.47
CA LEU A 122 -22.48 8.13 4.05
C LEU A 122 -23.38 7.19 3.24
N VAL A 123 -23.35 5.88 3.50
CA VAL A 123 -24.25 4.91 2.84
C VAL A 123 -25.72 5.21 3.15
N GLU A 124 -26.01 5.65 4.38
CA GLU A 124 -27.36 6.02 4.82
C GLU A 124 -27.91 7.28 4.13
N ILE A 125 -27.04 8.15 3.60
CA ILE A 125 -27.41 9.34 2.81
C ILE A 125 -27.85 8.97 1.40
N LEU A 126 -27.25 7.92 0.82
CA LEU A 126 -27.54 7.51 -0.55
C LEU A 126 -29.04 7.19 -0.74
N PRO A 127 -29.66 7.65 -1.85
CA PRO A 127 -31.01 7.22 -2.23
C PRO A 127 -31.11 5.69 -2.31
N ALA A 128 -32.28 5.13 -2.00
CA ALA A 128 -32.47 3.68 -1.92
C ALA A 128 -32.06 2.93 -3.19
N GLN A 129 -32.37 3.49 -4.37
CA GLN A 129 -32.01 2.91 -5.66
C GLN A 129 -30.49 2.90 -5.88
N VAL A 130 -29.81 4.01 -5.57
CA VAL A 130 -28.34 4.11 -5.66
C VAL A 130 -27.70 3.15 -4.66
N ARG A 131 -28.18 3.12 -3.42
CA ARG A 131 -27.70 2.18 -2.40
C ARG A 131 -27.82 0.73 -2.87
N GLN A 132 -28.95 0.35 -3.48
CA GLN A 132 -29.17 -0.99 -4.01
C GLN A 132 -28.21 -1.31 -5.18
N GLN A 133 -28.05 -0.38 -6.12
CA GLN A 133 -27.19 -0.56 -7.29
C GLN A 133 -25.72 -0.79 -6.91
N TYR A 134 -25.22 -0.06 -5.90
CA TYR A 134 -23.83 -0.09 -5.48
C TYR A 134 -23.58 -0.96 -4.23
N ALA A 135 -24.60 -1.69 -3.75
CA ALA A 135 -24.55 -2.41 -2.47
C ALA A 135 -23.34 -3.34 -2.33
N ALA A 136 -23.08 -4.19 -3.33
CA ALA A 136 -21.97 -5.15 -3.31
C ALA A 136 -20.60 -4.46 -3.25
N MET A 137 -20.44 -3.34 -3.95
CA MET A 137 -19.19 -2.58 -3.97
C MET A 137 -18.95 -1.81 -2.67
N LEU A 138 -20.04 -1.33 -2.05
CA LEU A 138 -20.02 -0.53 -0.82
C LEU A 138 -20.16 -1.37 0.45
N GLU A 139 -20.24 -2.70 0.34
CA GLU A 139 -20.38 -3.58 1.49
C GLU A 139 -19.20 -3.41 2.44
N TRP A 140 -19.50 -3.23 3.73
CA TRP A 140 -18.47 -3.26 4.76
C TRP A 140 -18.07 -4.71 5.01
N THR A 141 -16.89 -5.08 4.55
CA THR A 141 -16.34 -6.42 4.71
C THR A 141 -15.73 -6.57 6.10
N GLN A 142 -15.74 -7.77 6.65
CA GLN A 142 -14.97 -8.05 7.86
C GLN A 142 -13.53 -8.35 7.50
N ILE A 143 -12.65 -8.19 8.49
CA ILE A 143 -11.31 -8.78 8.50
C ILE A 143 -11.47 -10.23 8.04
N GLU A 144 -10.74 -10.68 7.02
CA GLU A 144 -10.61 -12.11 6.76
C GLU A 144 -9.53 -12.65 7.70
N PRO A 145 -9.86 -13.19 8.89
CA PRO A 145 -8.86 -13.71 9.84
C PRO A 145 -8.07 -14.90 9.26
N GLN A 146 -8.52 -15.46 8.13
CA GLN A 146 -7.90 -16.60 7.46
C GLN A 146 -6.78 -16.22 6.49
N SER A 147 -6.55 -14.92 6.22
CA SER A 147 -5.31 -14.50 5.56
C SER A 147 -4.16 -14.58 6.57
N GLU A 148 -3.57 -15.76 6.73
CA GLU A 148 -2.37 -15.98 7.56
C GLU A 148 -1.16 -15.12 7.13
N THR A 149 -1.28 -14.36 6.04
CA THR A 149 -0.18 -13.69 5.36
C THR A 149 -0.26 -12.17 5.45
N GLN A 150 -1.46 -11.61 5.60
CA GLN A 150 -1.78 -10.19 5.83
C GLN A 150 -3.30 -10.12 6.08
N PRO A 151 -3.80 -10.16 7.33
CA PRO A 151 -5.14 -9.67 7.60
C PRO A 151 -5.14 -8.17 7.26
N VAL A 152 -5.49 -7.89 6.02
CA VAL A 152 -5.86 -6.56 5.62
C VAL A 152 -7.19 -6.29 6.29
N LEU A 153 -7.30 -5.18 7.00
CA LEU A 153 -8.61 -4.67 7.40
C LEU A 153 -9.30 -4.21 6.11
N GLU A 154 -10.02 -5.09 5.43
CA GLU A 154 -10.89 -4.71 4.32
C GLU A 154 -12.05 -3.92 4.92
N ASP A 155 -12.08 -2.61 4.70
CA ASP A 155 -13.11 -1.71 5.17
C ASP A 155 -14.32 -1.72 4.23
N MET A 156 -14.07 -1.69 2.92
CA MET A 156 -15.11 -1.80 1.89
C MET A 156 -14.72 -2.86 0.86
N ALA A 157 -15.68 -3.57 0.30
CA ALA A 157 -15.45 -4.57 -0.75
C ALA A 157 -14.71 -3.98 -1.98
N LEU A 158 -14.87 -2.68 -2.26
CA LEU A 158 -14.11 -1.97 -3.28
C LEU A 158 -12.58 -2.02 -3.06
N ALA A 159 -12.08 -2.14 -1.83
CA ALA A 159 -10.65 -2.26 -1.54
C ALA A 159 -10.02 -3.49 -2.22
N ARG A 160 -10.77 -4.59 -2.39
CA ARG A 160 -10.33 -5.77 -3.15
C ARG A 160 -9.99 -5.44 -4.60
N SER A 161 -10.69 -4.47 -5.19
CA SER A 161 -10.41 -4.02 -6.56
C SER A 161 -9.09 -3.29 -6.67
N ILE A 162 -8.65 -2.58 -5.62
CA ILE A 162 -7.33 -1.95 -5.56
C ILE A 162 -6.25 -3.03 -5.53
N TYR A 163 -6.35 -3.99 -4.61
CA TYR A 163 -5.37 -5.07 -4.50
C TYR A 163 -5.31 -5.94 -5.76
N ALA A 164 -6.46 -6.17 -6.42
CA ALA A 164 -6.53 -6.85 -7.70
C ALA A 164 -5.79 -6.07 -8.81
N LEU A 165 -5.92 -4.74 -8.83
CA LEU A 165 -5.20 -3.87 -9.76
C LEU A 165 -3.68 -3.93 -9.52
N ASP A 166 -3.26 -3.89 -8.24
CA ASP A 166 -1.86 -4.05 -7.85
C ASP A 166 -1.29 -5.40 -8.34
N GLN A 167 -2.02 -6.49 -8.10
CA GLN A 167 -1.61 -7.82 -8.56
C GLN A 167 -1.49 -7.88 -10.09
N LEU A 168 -2.46 -7.31 -10.80
CA LEU A 168 -2.44 -7.26 -12.26
C LEU A 168 -1.21 -6.49 -12.77
N PHE A 169 -0.88 -5.36 -12.15
CA PHE A 169 0.34 -4.60 -12.46
C PHE A 169 1.60 -5.44 -12.23
N TYR A 170 1.75 -6.10 -11.09
CA TYR A 170 2.93 -6.92 -10.80
C TYR A 170 3.06 -8.11 -11.74
N ARG A 171 1.95 -8.71 -12.18
CA ARG A 171 1.96 -9.79 -13.18
C ARG A 171 2.38 -9.29 -14.57
N GLU A 172 1.83 -8.17 -15.02
CA GLU A 172 2.26 -7.54 -16.29
C GLU A 172 3.74 -7.13 -16.25
N TYR A 173 4.20 -6.59 -15.11
CA TYR A 173 5.61 -6.27 -14.89
C TYR A 173 6.48 -7.53 -15.05
N ALA A 174 6.13 -8.63 -14.39
CA ALA A 174 6.88 -9.88 -14.48
C ALA A 174 6.91 -10.45 -15.92
N VAL A 175 5.82 -10.33 -16.68
CA VAL A 175 5.78 -10.73 -18.10
C VAL A 175 6.71 -9.85 -18.95
N CYS A 176 6.66 -8.53 -18.75
CA CYS A 176 7.53 -7.60 -19.46
C CYS A 176 9.01 -7.87 -19.13
N GLU A 177 9.32 -8.13 -17.86
CA GLU A 177 10.66 -8.47 -17.39
C GLU A 177 11.14 -9.79 -18.01
N ALA A 178 10.35 -10.86 -17.95
CA ALA A 178 10.69 -12.16 -18.54
C ALA A 178 10.89 -12.09 -20.07
N ARG A 179 10.18 -11.19 -20.74
CA ARG A 179 10.41 -10.90 -22.16
C ARG A 179 11.75 -10.20 -22.36
N LEU A 180 12.02 -9.13 -21.61
CA LEU A 180 13.27 -8.38 -21.68
C LEU A 180 14.48 -9.28 -21.39
N ARG A 181 14.41 -10.12 -20.35
CA ARG A 181 15.45 -11.09 -19.99
C ARG A 181 15.81 -11.98 -21.17
N ARG A 182 14.81 -12.55 -21.86
CA ARG A 182 15.03 -13.37 -23.07
C ARG A 182 15.61 -12.59 -24.24
N GLU A 183 15.16 -11.36 -24.45
CA GLU A 183 15.63 -10.51 -25.56
C GLU A 183 17.08 -10.03 -25.34
N LYS A 184 17.49 -9.79 -24.10
CA LYS A 184 18.81 -9.26 -23.73
C LYS A 184 19.79 -10.33 -23.24
N GLY A 185 19.33 -11.56 -23.01
CA GLY A 185 20.15 -12.64 -22.48
C GLY A 185 20.52 -12.46 -21.00
N PHE A 186 19.67 -11.81 -20.21
CA PHE A 186 19.89 -11.71 -18.77
C PHE A 186 19.55 -13.03 -18.08
N ALA A 187 20.37 -13.45 -17.11
CA ALA A 187 20.17 -14.70 -16.38
C ALA A 187 18.93 -14.61 -15.48
N ASP A 188 18.11 -15.65 -15.40
CA ASP A 188 16.86 -15.63 -14.62
C ASP A 188 17.07 -15.43 -13.11
N GLY A 189 18.25 -15.82 -12.59
CA GLY A 189 18.58 -15.70 -11.17
C GLY A 189 19.12 -14.33 -10.74
N ASP A 190 19.49 -13.47 -11.70
CA ASP A 190 20.08 -12.16 -11.39
C ASP A 190 19.01 -11.08 -11.37
N SER A 191 19.25 -10.02 -10.60
CA SER A 191 18.44 -8.81 -10.67
C SER A 191 18.58 -8.16 -12.06
N ILE A 192 17.48 -7.66 -12.60
CA ILE A 192 17.57 -6.84 -13.83
C ILE A 192 18.35 -5.56 -13.54
N PRO A 193 19.13 -5.04 -14.52
CA PRO A 193 19.80 -3.76 -14.33
C PRO A 193 18.79 -2.66 -14.03
N TYR A 194 19.08 -1.83 -13.03
CA TYR A 194 18.10 -0.91 -12.43
C TYR A 194 17.52 0.10 -13.41
N ASP A 195 18.30 0.50 -14.42
CA ASP A 195 17.90 1.42 -15.48
C ASP A 195 16.70 0.94 -16.29
N TRP A 196 16.41 -0.38 -16.29
CA TRP A 196 15.25 -0.95 -16.98
C TRP A 196 13.97 -0.96 -16.13
N ILE A 197 14.06 -0.80 -14.81
CA ILE A 197 12.92 -0.92 -13.90
C ILE A 197 11.85 0.12 -14.25
N GLY A 198 12.24 1.37 -14.48
CA GLY A 198 11.31 2.44 -14.85
C GLY A 198 10.57 2.15 -16.16
N TRP A 199 11.29 1.73 -17.20
CA TRP A 199 10.70 1.37 -18.49
C TRP A 199 9.76 0.17 -18.38
N LEU A 200 10.13 -0.86 -17.61
CA LEU A 200 9.29 -2.04 -17.37
C LEU A 200 8.01 -1.67 -16.61
N ALA A 201 8.11 -0.77 -15.64
CA ALA A 201 6.96 -0.29 -14.88
C ALA A 201 5.98 0.50 -15.74
N ASP A 202 6.48 1.40 -16.59
CA ASP A 202 5.67 2.13 -17.57
C ASP A 202 4.96 1.16 -18.54
N LYS A 203 5.67 0.16 -19.06
CA LYS A 203 5.08 -0.85 -19.93
C LYS A 203 4.02 -1.69 -19.23
N ALA A 204 4.25 -2.06 -17.97
CA ALA A 204 3.27 -2.77 -17.16
C ALA A 204 2.00 -1.94 -16.95
N ALA A 205 2.14 -0.66 -16.59
CA ALA A 205 1.00 0.26 -16.43
C ALA A 205 0.17 0.37 -17.71
N GLN A 206 0.82 0.58 -18.87
CA GLN A 206 0.14 0.61 -20.18
C GLN A 206 -0.62 -0.68 -20.49
N LYS A 207 -0.10 -1.85 -20.08
CA LYS A 207 -0.78 -3.14 -20.23
C LYS A 207 -1.98 -3.27 -19.31
N VAL A 208 -1.88 -2.77 -18.08
CA VAL A 208 -3.02 -2.72 -17.17
C VAL A 208 -4.12 -1.82 -17.72
N ASP A 209 -3.79 -0.63 -18.23
CA ASP A 209 -4.76 0.25 -18.89
C ASP A 209 -5.44 -0.45 -20.08
N ALA A 210 -4.69 -1.21 -20.87
CA ALA A 210 -5.28 -2.02 -21.94
C ALA A 210 -6.28 -3.08 -21.42
N HIS A 211 -6.02 -3.71 -20.27
CA HIS A 211 -7.01 -4.60 -19.62
C HIS A 211 -8.25 -3.84 -19.16
N LEU A 212 -8.07 -2.71 -18.48
CA LEU A 212 -9.19 -1.87 -18.02
C LEU A 212 -10.06 -1.41 -19.20
N TYR A 213 -9.43 -1.06 -20.31
CA TYR A 213 -10.10 -0.75 -21.56
C TYR A 213 -10.88 -1.95 -22.13
N VAL A 214 -10.24 -3.12 -22.28
CA VAL A 214 -10.90 -4.34 -22.77
C VAL A 214 -12.06 -4.76 -21.87
N TRP A 215 -11.98 -4.49 -20.57
CA TRP A 215 -13.03 -4.78 -19.60
C TRP A 215 -14.17 -3.75 -19.61
N GLY A 216 -14.08 -2.69 -20.41
CA GLY A 216 -15.07 -1.62 -20.50
C GLY A 216 -15.05 -0.66 -19.31
N VAL A 217 -13.98 -0.66 -18.52
CA VAL A 217 -13.80 0.22 -17.36
C VAL A 217 -13.31 1.59 -17.81
N GLN A 218 -12.30 1.65 -18.67
CA GLN A 218 -11.79 2.90 -19.25
C GLN A 218 -12.50 3.27 -20.56
N PRO A 219 -12.72 4.56 -20.85
CA PRO A 219 -13.19 5.02 -22.16
C PRO A 219 -12.13 4.78 -23.24
N LEU A 220 -12.55 4.85 -24.52
CA LEU A 220 -11.63 4.75 -25.66
C LEU A 220 -10.54 5.84 -25.55
N PRO A 221 -9.24 5.53 -25.77
CA PRO A 221 -8.16 6.52 -25.67
C PRO A 221 -8.36 7.77 -26.56
N TRP A 222 -9.09 7.64 -27.67
CA TRP A 222 -9.42 8.75 -28.59
C TRP A 222 -10.75 9.46 -28.27
N GLN A 223 -11.43 9.09 -27.19
CA GLN A 223 -12.58 9.81 -26.63
C GLN A 223 -12.20 10.67 -25.42
N VAL A 224 -10.93 10.66 -25.02
CA VAL A 224 -10.40 11.67 -24.11
C VAL A 224 -10.36 12.96 -24.91
N ASP A 225 -11.32 13.85 -24.66
CA ASP A 225 -11.29 15.22 -25.18
C ASP A 225 -9.87 15.77 -24.94
N GLU A 226 -9.18 16.23 -26.01
CA GLU A 226 -7.81 16.75 -26.03
C GLU A 226 -7.57 18.00 -25.15
N ARG A 227 -8.38 18.23 -24.11
CA ARG A 227 -8.39 19.45 -23.30
C ARG A 227 -7.40 19.46 -22.15
N ASP A 228 -6.76 18.34 -21.82
CA ASP A 228 -5.95 18.24 -20.59
C ASP A 228 -4.42 18.32 -20.81
N GLU A 229 -3.90 18.32 -22.04
CA GLU A 229 -2.44 18.32 -22.28
C GLU A 229 -1.81 19.73 -22.45
N ALA A 230 -2.61 20.77 -22.65
CA ALA A 230 -2.15 22.14 -22.51
C ALA A 230 -2.74 22.70 -21.22
N GLY A 231 -1.94 23.30 -20.35
CA GLY A 231 -2.37 23.99 -19.12
C GLY A 231 -3.26 25.22 -19.33
N GLN A 232 -4.14 25.18 -20.33
CA GLN A 232 -5.27 26.07 -20.49
C GLN A 232 -6.36 25.57 -19.55
N GLN A 233 -6.68 26.40 -18.56
CA GLN A 233 -7.90 26.29 -17.78
C GLN A 233 -9.05 25.91 -18.73
N PRO A 234 -9.85 24.88 -18.40
CA PRO A 234 -10.98 24.51 -19.25
C PRO A 234 -11.76 25.78 -19.49
N ALA A 235 -11.84 26.18 -20.76
CA ALA A 235 -12.71 27.27 -21.19
C ALA A 235 -14.05 26.99 -20.53
N GLU A 236 -14.57 27.99 -19.82
CA GLU A 236 -15.89 27.98 -19.20
C GLU A 236 -16.93 27.72 -20.29
N SER A 237 -17.08 26.46 -20.70
CA SER A 237 -18.27 25.98 -21.36
C SER A 237 -19.32 26.13 -20.29
N SER A 238 -20.15 27.15 -20.49
CA SER A 238 -21.35 27.47 -19.74
C SER A 238 -22.28 26.26 -19.67
N VAL A 239 -21.94 25.30 -18.81
CA VAL A 239 -22.89 24.34 -18.24
C VAL A 239 -23.50 25.04 -17.02
N GLU A 240 -24.21 26.13 -17.29
CA GLU A 240 -25.18 26.67 -16.35
C GLU A 240 -26.29 25.62 -16.19
N GLY A 241 -26.36 25.00 -15.01
CA GLY A 241 -27.64 24.54 -14.48
C GLY A 241 -27.94 23.03 -14.40
N MET A 242 -27.03 22.11 -14.76
CA MET A 242 -27.26 20.70 -14.40
C MET A 242 -26.83 20.43 -12.97
N TYR A 243 -27.81 20.36 -12.06
CA TYR A 243 -27.63 19.77 -10.74
C TYR A 243 -27.15 18.32 -10.90
N LYS A 244 -26.18 17.91 -10.07
CA LYS A 244 -25.80 16.50 -9.97
C LYS A 244 -27.01 15.69 -9.47
N PRO A 245 -27.28 14.50 -10.02
CA PRO A 245 -28.18 13.52 -9.40
C PRO A 245 -27.95 13.40 -7.89
N ASP A 246 -29.03 13.31 -7.11
CA ASP A 246 -28.95 13.16 -5.66
C ASP A 246 -28.12 11.91 -5.29
N GLY A 247 -27.18 12.09 -4.36
CA GLY A 247 -26.30 11.03 -3.86
C GLY A 247 -25.00 10.85 -4.65
N GLU A 248 -24.79 11.57 -5.76
CA GLU A 248 -23.58 11.43 -6.58
C GLU A 248 -22.33 11.89 -5.82
N LEU A 249 -22.37 13.06 -5.17
CA LEU A 249 -21.25 13.55 -4.34
C LEU A 249 -20.95 12.56 -3.21
N THR A 250 -21.98 12.08 -2.54
CA THR A 250 -21.85 11.07 -1.47
C THR A 250 -21.17 9.81 -1.97
N LEU A 251 -21.52 9.34 -3.17
CA LEU A 251 -20.95 8.15 -3.78
C LEU A 251 -19.48 8.36 -4.20
N GLU A 252 -19.14 9.53 -4.75
CA GLU A 252 -17.75 9.92 -5.05
C GLU A 252 -16.90 9.89 -3.77
N LEU A 253 -17.40 10.48 -2.68
CA LEU A 253 -16.71 10.50 -1.39
C LEU A 253 -16.51 9.08 -0.83
N LEU A 254 -17.51 8.21 -0.93
CA LEU A 254 -17.42 6.81 -0.51
C LEU A 254 -16.33 6.05 -1.29
N CYS A 255 -16.30 6.18 -2.62
CA CYS A 255 -15.28 5.52 -3.44
C CYS A 255 -13.87 6.05 -3.12
N ASN A 256 -13.75 7.35 -2.85
CA ASN A 256 -12.47 7.98 -2.52
C ASN A 256 -11.93 7.59 -1.13
N LEU A 257 -12.77 7.09 -0.21
CA LEU A 257 -12.28 6.61 1.09
C LEU A 257 -11.21 5.52 0.93
N VAL A 258 -11.47 4.51 0.09
CA VAL A 258 -10.51 3.41 -0.13
C VAL A 258 -9.31 3.85 -0.95
N GLY A 259 -9.51 4.68 -1.97
CA GLY A 259 -8.42 5.23 -2.77
C GLY A 259 -7.44 6.05 -1.94
N ASN A 260 -7.94 6.92 -1.06
CA ASN A 260 -7.11 7.72 -0.15
C ASN A 260 -6.29 6.84 0.79
N ARG A 261 -6.91 5.81 1.37
CA ARG A 261 -6.20 4.87 2.24
C ARG A 261 -5.05 4.20 1.47
N ALA A 262 -5.34 3.57 0.33
CA ALA A 262 -4.33 2.83 -0.42
C ALA A 262 -3.13 3.71 -0.83
N LEU A 263 -3.41 4.92 -1.31
CA LEU A 263 -2.38 5.89 -1.68
C LEU A 263 -1.54 6.36 -0.49
N LEU A 264 -2.17 6.58 0.67
CA LEU A 264 -1.46 6.98 1.90
C LEU A 264 -0.65 5.84 2.51
N GLU A 265 -1.15 4.60 2.47
CA GLU A 265 -0.39 3.41 2.87
C GLU A 265 0.81 3.21 1.95
N SER A 266 0.63 3.37 0.63
CA SER A 266 1.71 3.32 -0.35
C SER A 266 2.76 4.43 -0.11
N ALA A 267 2.33 5.66 0.19
CA ALA A 267 3.23 6.76 0.54
C ALA A 267 4.01 6.48 1.84
N ARG A 268 3.38 5.84 2.83
CA ARG A 268 4.08 5.43 4.06
C ARG A 268 5.11 4.33 3.76
N ILE A 269 4.79 3.35 2.92
CA ILE A 269 5.73 2.32 2.48
C ILE A 269 6.93 2.96 1.76
N ALA A 270 6.70 3.96 0.90
CA ALA A 270 7.78 4.68 0.23
C ALA A 270 8.70 5.39 1.24
N ALA A 271 8.14 6.11 2.21
CA ALA A 271 8.93 6.78 3.25
C ALA A 271 9.77 5.79 4.09
N LEU A 272 9.20 4.63 4.42
CA LEU A 272 9.93 3.56 5.13
C LEU A 272 11.03 2.96 4.25
N ALA A 273 10.82 2.85 2.94
CA ALA A 273 11.81 2.35 2.00
C ALA A 273 12.98 3.33 1.82
N ASP A 274 12.72 4.65 1.82
CA ASP A 274 13.78 5.66 1.77
C ASP A 274 14.62 5.64 3.05
N GLN A 275 13.98 5.49 4.21
CA GLN A 275 14.69 5.29 5.48
C GLN A 275 15.48 3.97 5.49
N ALA A 276 14.93 2.90 4.92
CA ALA A 276 15.62 1.63 4.75
C ALA A 276 16.89 1.79 3.90
N THR A 277 16.84 2.54 2.80
CA THR A 277 17.99 2.78 1.91
C THR A 277 19.17 3.32 2.70
N GLN A 278 18.96 4.42 3.43
CA GLN A 278 20.02 5.04 4.24
C GLN A 278 20.64 4.04 5.22
N VAL A 279 19.79 3.33 5.98
CA VAL A 279 20.20 2.39 7.01
C VAL A 279 20.97 1.19 6.42
N SER A 280 20.54 0.67 5.28
CA SER A 280 21.26 -0.41 4.60
C SER A 280 22.61 0.04 4.05
N THR A 281 22.68 1.22 3.42
CA THR A 281 23.90 1.77 2.86
C THR A 281 24.96 1.99 3.95
N ASP A 282 24.57 2.54 5.10
CA ASP A 282 25.47 2.78 6.23
C ASP A 282 26.07 1.46 6.77
N LEU A 283 25.24 0.44 7.00
CA LEU A 283 25.71 -0.88 7.45
C LEU A 283 26.61 -1.54 6.40
N LEU A 284 26.19 -1.58 5.13
CA LEU A 284 26.95 -2.27 4.10
C LEU A 284 28.29 -1.57 3.82
N HIS A 285 28.35 -0.24 3.87
CA HIS A 285 29.63 0.46 3.75
C HIS A 285 30.60 0.08 4.88
N ALA A 286 30.11 -0.04 6.12
CA ALA A 286 30.92 -0.50 7.24
C ALA A 286 31.44 -1.93 7.03
N LEU A 287 30.59 -2.84 6.59
CA LEU A 287 30.97 -4.22 6.25
C LEU A 287 31.98 -4.27 5.09
N ASN A 288 31.74 -3.52 4.02
CA ASN A 288 32.59 -3.49 2.83
C ASN A 288 33.98 -2.94 3.13
N ARG A 289 34.11 -1.91 4.00
CA ARG A 289 35.42 -1.41 4.49
C ARG A 289 36.23 -2.50 5.20
N ASN A 290 35.55 -3.41 5.88
CA ASN A 290 36.14 -4.53 6.58
C ASN A 290 36.22 -5.81 5.72
N GLY A 291 36.12 -5.67 4.39
CA GLY A 291 36.28 -6.77 3.44
C GLY A 291 35.10 -7.75 3.39
N LYS A 292 33.98 -7.47 4.06
CA LYS A 292 32.76 -8.26 3.99
C LYS A 292 31.87 -7.75 2.87
N CYS A 293 31.97 -8.41 1.71
CA CYS A 293 31.28 -8.02 0.49
C CYS A 293 30.36 -9.12 -0.07
N GLU A 294 30.29 -10.27 0.59
CA GLU A 294 29.49 -11.43 0.17
C GLU A 294 28.77 -12.02 1.39
N VAL A 295 27.58 -12.57 1.16
CA VAL A 295 26.83 -13.36 2.15
C VAL A 295 27.63 -14.63 2.46
N PRO A 296 27.87 -14.95 3.74
CA PRO A 296 28.54 -16.19 4.12
C PRO A 296 27.63 -17.39 3.84
N GLU A 297 28.22 -18.56 3.59
CA GLU A 297 27.45 -19.79 3.40
C GLU A 297 26.78 -20.19 4.73
N VAL A 298 25.45 -20.18 4.77
CA VAL A 298 24.66 -20.54 5.96
C VAL A 298 23.82 -21.77 5.62
N ARG A 299 23.92 -22.84 6.42
CA ARG A 299 23.11 -24.06 6.19
C ARG A 299 22.00 -24.22 7.20
N ASN A 300 22.16 -23.65 8.39
CA ASN A 300 21.22 -23.80 9.50
C ASN A 300 21.28 -22.61 10.46
N CYS A 301 20.40 -22.59 11.46
CA CYS A 301 20.31 -21.49 12.43
C CYS A 301 21.55 -21.34 13.32
N ASN A 302 22.34 -22.40 13.55
CA ASN A 302 23.58 -22.29 14.31
C ASN A 302 24.66 -21.59 13.49
N ASP A 303 24.82 -21.95 12.21
CA ASP A 303 25.73 -21.24 11.31
C ASP A 303 25.38 -19.75 11.23
N LEU A 304 24.08 -19.43 11.13
CA LEU A 304 23.60 -18.05 11.16
C LEU A 304 23.97 -17.33 12.46
N ARG A 305 23.81 -17.99 13.61
CA ARG A 305 24.19 -17.43 14.92
C ARG A 305 25.69 -17.17 14.99
N ASP A 306 26.49 -18.11 14.51
CA ASP A 306 27.95 -18.04 14.55
C ASP A 306 28.46 -16.91 13.64
N GLU A 307 27.91 -16.77 12.43
CA GLU A 307 28.26 -15.68 11.52
C GLU A 307 27.85 -14.31 12.06
N LEU A 308 26.64 -14.17 12.61
CA LEU A 308 26.22 -12.92 13.24
C LEU A 308 27.10 -12.56 14.45
N THR A 309 27.54 -13.55 15.23
CA THR A 309 28.48 -13.34 16.33
C THR A 309 29.85 -12.93 15.82
N ALA A 310 30.34 -13.56 14.75
CA ALA A 310 31.62 -13.27 14.14
C ALA A 310 31.67 -11.86 13.52
N TRP A 311 30.55 -11.36 13.00
CA TRP A 311 30.51 -10.03 12.36
C TRP A 311 30.17 -8.91 13.36
N PHE A 312 29.29 -9.18 14.32
CA PHE A 312 28.67 -8.14 15.15
C PHE A 312 28.82 -8.36 16.67
N GLY A 313 29.47 -9.45 17.11
CA GLY A 313 29.67 -9.76 18.53
C GLY A 313 30.77 -8.92 19.22
N ASP A 314 31.14 -9.31 20.44
CA ASP A 314 32.10 -8.58 21.30
C ASP A 314 33.49 -8.38 20.66
N ALA A 315 33.93 -9.34 19.84
CA ALA A 315 35.16 -9.29 19.06
C ALA A 315 34.85 -9.40 17.56
N GLY A 316 33.66 -8.96 17.16
CA GLY A 316 33.19 -9.06 15.79
C GLY A 316 33.90 -8.10 14.85
N VAL A 317 33.75 -8.34 13.55
CA VAL A 317 34.32 -7.51 12.46
C VAL A 317 34.06 -6.00 12.66
N LEU A 318 32.87 -5.63 13.12
CA LEU A 318 32.50 -4.21 13.30
C LEU A 318 32.76 -3.66 14.70
N ALA A 319 33.43 -4.39 15.60
CA ALA A 319 33.61 -3.97 17.00
C ALA A 319 34.36 -2.62 17.12
N ASP A 320 35.34 -2.38 16.25
CA ASP A 320 36.15 -1.16 16.22
C ASP A 320 35.62 -0.09 15.25
N GLU A 321 34.55 -0.38 14.51
CA GLU A 321 34.00 0.53 13.51
C GLU A 321 33.19 1.67 14.18
N PRO A 322 33.42 2.94 13.84
CA PRO A 322 32.70 4.07 14.42
C PRO A 322 31.18 3.94 14.24
N GLY A 323 30.44 4.03 15.35
CA GLY A 323 28.98 3.85 15.37
C GLY A 323 28.51 2.40 15.53
N PHE A 324 29.40 1.42 15.45
CA PHE A 324 29.08 -0.02 15.56
C PHE A 324 29.66 -0.71 16.80
N GLY A 325 30.27 0.05 17.73
CA GLY A 325 30.90 -0.50 18.94
C GLY A 325 29.97 -1.13 19.97
N THR A 326 28.65 -1.17 19.75
CA THR A 326 27.73 -1.95 20.61
C THR A 326 27.60 -3.37 20.07
N PRO A 327 28.06 -4.40 20.81
CA PRO A 327 28.04 -5.77 20.30
C PRO A 327 26.63 -6.37 20.32
N LEU A 328 26.28 -7.09 19.25
CA LEU A 328 25.08 -7.91 19.15
C LEU A 328 25.31 -9.24 19.88
N LYS A 329 24.72 -9.39 21.07
CA LYS A 329 24.90 -10.60 21.89
C LYS A 329 23.69 -10.95 22.74
N GLY A 330 23.71 -12.19 23.26
CA GLY A 330 22.70 -12.72 24.16
C GLY A 330 21.29 -12.58 23.58
N HIS A 331 20.39 -11.94 24.34
CA HIS A 331 18.99 -11.82 23.94
C HIS A 331 18.78 -11.04 22.63
N ASN A 332 19.61 -10.03 22.33
CA ASN A 332 19.43 -9.27 21.09
C ASN A 332 19.74 -10.16 19.87
N LEU A 333 20.78 -10.99 19.95
CA LEU A 333 21.11 -11.97 18.91
C LEU A 333 19.95 -12.95 18.68
N GLU A 334 19.40 -13.54 19.75
CA GLU A 334 18.27 -14.48 19.63
C GLU A 334 17.00 -13.82 19.05
N VAL A 335 16.74 -12.56 19.40
CA VAL A 335 15.62 -11.79 18.84
C VAL A 335 15.84 -11.49 17.35
N ALA A 336 17.08 -11.17 16.95
CA ALA A 336 17.41 -10.97 15.54
C ALA A 336 17.19 -12.26 14.72
N LEU A 337 17.63 -13.41 15.24
CA LEU A 337 17.41 -14.72 14.61
C LEU A 337 15.92 -15.04 14.45
N TYR A 338 15.14 -14.84 15.52
CA TYR A 338 13.71 -15.11 15.52
C TYR A 338 12.97 -14.24 14.49
N HIS A 339 13.17 -12.92 14.54
CA HIS A 339 12.46 -12.01 13.64
C HIS A 339 12.93 -12.12 12.19
N ALA A 340 14.18 -12.49 11.92
CA ALA A 340 14.64 -12.74 10.55
C ALA A 340 13.80 -13.84 9.87
N LEU A 341 13.56 -14.94 10.58
CA LEU A 341 12.73 -16.05 10.10
C LEU A 341 11.26 -15.64 9.94
N GLU A 342 10.70 -14.92 10.90
CA GLU A 342 9.30 -14.48 10.83
C GLU A 342 9.07 -13.48 9.69
N VAL A 343 9.97 -12.50 9.52
CA VAL A 343 9.90 -11.55 8.41
C VAL A 343 10.11 -12.24 7.07
N GLN A 344 11.02 -13.21 6.97
CA GLN A 344 11.23 -14.02 5.74
C GLN A 344 9.95 -14.77 5.34
N LYS A 345 9.35 -15.51 6.29
CA LYS A 345 8.08 -16.23 6.04
C LYS A 345 7.01 -15.28 5.51
N HIS A 346 6.91 -14.11 6.13
CA HIS A 346 5.95 -13.10 5.73
C HIS A 346 6.28 -12.47 4.37
N TYR A 347 7.55 -12.22 4.06
CA TYR A 347 7.99 -11.67 2.78
C TYR A 347 7.63 -12.62 1.64
N VAL A 348 7.98 -13.91 1.79
CA VAL A 348 7.68 -14.97 0.81
C VAL A 348 6.19 -15.05 0.50
N LYS A 349 5.35 -14.95 1.53
CA LYS A 349 3.89 -14.98 1.41
C LYS A 349 3.29 -13.71 0.77
N THR A 350 4.04 -12.62 0.68
CA THR A 350 3.55 -11.32 0.20
C THR A 350 4.30 -10.86 -1.06
N ARG A 351 5.49 -10.27 -0.89
CA ARG A 351 6.29 -9.73 -2.00
C ARG A 351 6.99 -10.83 -2.84
N GLY A 352 7.30 -11.97 -2.22
CA GLY A 352 8.00 -13.10 -2.85
C GLY A 352 7.09 -14.19 -3.43
N ALA A 353 5.78 -13.94 -3.55
CA ALA A 353 4.82 -14.97 -3.91
C ALA A 353 4.99 -15.53 -5.34
N LEU A 354 5.59 -14.73 -6.25
CA LEU A 354 5.86 -15.12 -7.62
C LEU A 354 6.99 -16.16 -7.73
N ASP A 355 8.00 -16.05 -6.86
CA ASP A 355 9.09 -17.03 -6.74
C ASP A 355 9.43 -17.27 -5.26
N PRO A 356 8.62 -18.08 -4.56
CA PRO A 356 8.85 -18.37 -3.15
C PRO A 356 10.18 -19.08 -2.89
N SER A 357 10.65 -19.88 -3.86
CA SER A 357 11.89 -20.65 -3.76
C SER A 357 13.12 -19.76 -3.66
N ALA A 358 13.18 -18.68 -4.44
CA ALA A 358 14.30 -17.74 -4.44
C ALA A 358 14.54 -17.08 -3.08
N HIS A 359 13.53 -17.03 -2.20
CA HIS A 359 13.58 -16.31 -0.93
C HIS A 359 13.57 -17.21 0.31
N ARG A 360 13.37 -18.52 0.17
CA ARG A 360 13.22 -19.47 1.31
C ARG A 360 14.53 -20.09 1.80
N ASN A 361 15.63 -19.93 1.08
CA ASN A 361 16.90 -20.55 1.46
C ASN A 361 17.53 -19.88 2.70
N PRO A 362 18.44 -20.56 3.41
CA PRO A 362 19.04 -20.05 4.63
C PRO A 362 19.98 -18.84 4.40
N ASP A 363 20.63 -18.74 3.25
CA ASP A 363 21.46 -17.58 2.90
C ASP A 363 20.63 -16.29 2.86
N ASN A 364 19.38 -16.36 2.36
CA ASN A 364 18.45 -15.23 2.46
C ASN A 364 18.06 -14.91 3.89
N THR A 365 17.96 -15.90 4.78
CA THR A 365 17.72 -15.66 6.21
C THR A 365 18.84 -14.81 6.80
N PHE A 366 20.09 -14.97 6.34
CA PHE A 366 21.20 -14.08 6.71
C PHE A 366 20.94 -12.64 6.28
N ILE A 367 20.47 -12.39 5.05
CA ILE A 367 20.14 -11.03 4.60
C ILE A 367 18.98 -10.42 5.41
N PHE A 368 17.96 -11.22 5.77
CA PHE A 368 16.92 -10.75 6.69
C PHE A 368 17.48 -10.42 8.10
N ALA A 369 18.46 -11.17 8.58
CA ALA A 369 19.14 -10.85 9.83
C ALA A 369 19.97 -9.56 9.69
N LEU A 370 20.67 -9.35 8.57
CA LEU A 370 21.37 -8.09 8.29
C LEU A 370 20.41 -6.90 8.33
N ALA A 371 19.19 -7.01 7.82
CA ALA A 371 18.19 -5.95 7.91
C ALA A 371 17.86 -5.58 9.38
N LEU A 372 17.74 -6.57 10.27
CA LEU A 372 17.53 -6.33 11.70
C LEU A 372 18.76 -5.69 12.37
N VAL A 373 19.96 -6.17 12.01
CA VAL A 373 21.23 -5.61 12.50
C VAL A 373 21.43 -4.16 12.03
N ALA A 374 21.01 -3.83 10.81
CA ALA A 374 21.06 -2.46 10.32
C ALA A 374 20.20 -1.54 11.21
N CYS A 375 18.99 -1.98 11.55
CA CYS A 375 18.11 -1.27 12.49
C CYS A 375 18.69 -1.19 13.91
N PHE A 376 19.41 -2.22 14.37
CA PHE A 376 20.08 -2.24 15.69
C PHE A 376 21.07 -1.07 15.83
N TYR A 377 21.97 -0.95 14.86
CA TYR A 377 23.05 0.04 14.90
C TYR A 377 22.56 1.45 14.58
N ALA A 378 21.64 1.58 13.63
CA ALA A 378 21.04 2.88 13.31
C ALA A 378 20.04 3.37 14.37
N GLN A 379 19.69 2.54 15.36
CA GLN A 379 18.75 2.87 16.45
C GLN A 379 17.42 3.43 15.96
N ILE A 380 16.86 2.81 14.90
CA ILE A 380 15.70 3.36 14.21
C ILE A 380 14.46 3.32 15.10
N SER A 381 13.80 4.47 15.20
CA SER A 381 12.51 4.65 15.85
C SER A 381 11.46 5.02 14.81
N LEU A 382 10.32 4.32 14.83
CA LEU A 382 9.19 4.55 13.94
C LEU A 382 7.98 5.04 14.73
N ASP A 383 7.17 5.90 14.12
CA ASP A 383 5.84 6.23 14.64
C ASP A 383 4.98 4.97 14.78
N LYS A 384 4.19 4.88 15.85
CA LYS A 384 3.17 3.85 15.99
C LYS A 384 2.10 3.98 14.91
N GLU A 385 1.56 2.85 14.47
CA GLU A 385 0.51 2.77 13.46
C GLU A 385 -0.77 3.50 13.89
N TYR A 386 -1.04 3.47 15.20
CA TYR A 386 -2.16 4.14 15.84
C TYR A 386 -1.69 5.34 16.65
N SER A 387 -2.30 6.49 16.41
CA SER A 387 -2.05 7.72 17.16
C SER A 387 -2.79 7.73 18.49
N GLY A 388 -2.18 8.21 19.57
CA GLY A 388 -2.86 8.38 20.87
C GLY A 388 -2.23 7.66 22.05
N SER A 389 -1.22 6.82 21.81
CA SER A 389 -0.45 6.23 22.91
C SER A 389 0.49 7.27 23.55
N THR A 390 0.80 7.09 24.84
CA THR A 390 1.71 7.96 25.60
C THR A 390 3.11 8.06 24.98
N ASN A 391 3.55 7.01 24.27
CA ASN A 391 4.81 6.95 23.54
C ASN A 391 4.52 6.88 22.03
N ALA A 392 4.65 8.01 21.33
CA ALA A 392 4.27 8.13 19.91
C ALA A 392 5.09 7.24 18.95
N THR A 393 6.26 6.77 19.39
CA THR A 393 7.19 5.98 18.59
C THR A 393 7.61 4.69 19.30
N TYR A 394 8.18 3.76 18.54
CA TYR A 394 8.82 2.55 19.06
C TYR A 394 10.10 2.26 18.28
N ALA A 395 11.09 1.67 18.95
CA ALA A 395 12.31 1.20 18.29
C ALA A 395 12.00 -0.05 17.47
N VAL A 396 12.47 -0.10 16.21
CA VAL A 396 12.33 -1.28 15.35
C VAL A 396 13.07 -2.46 15.95
N PHE A 397 14.31 -2.22 16.39
CA PHE A 397 15.15 -3.18 17.08
C PHE A 397 16.31 -2.42 17.76
N PRO A 398 16.70 -2.76 19.01
CA PRO A 398 16.15 -3.79 19.87
C PRO A 398 14.82 -3.38 20.53
N ALA A 399 13.95 -4.36 20.79
CA ALA A 399 12.72 -4.14 21.54
C ALA A 399 13.04 -3.74 22.99
N GLN A 400 12.60 -2.54 23.40
CA GLN A 400 12.88 -1.99 24.74
C GLN A 400 12.20 -2.77 25.86
N ASN A 401 11.03 -3.37 25.60
CA ASN A 401 10.28 -4.15 26.57
C ASN A 401 10.66 -5.64 26.52
N LYS A 402 11.07 -6.22 27.66
CA LYS A 402 11.42 -7.66 27.78
C LYS A 402 10.25 -8.59 27.46
N ALA A 403 9.01 -8.18 27.75
CA ALA A 403 7.83 -9.01 27.54
C ALA A 403 7.46 -9.18 26.05
N GLN A 404 7.77 -8.19 25.21
CA GLN A 404 7.29 -8.10 23.82
C GLN A 404 8.34 -8.49 22.78
N ARG A 405 9.48 -9.05 23.20
CA ARG A 405 10.65 -9.26 22.32
C ARG A 405 10.40 -10.28 21.21
N PHE A 406 9.53 -11.26 21.46
CA PHE A 406 9.17 -12.31 20.51
C PHE A 406 7.72 -12.18 20.03
N GLU A 407 7.07 -11.06 20.31
CA GLU A 407 5.76 -10.76 19.73
C GLU A 407 5.92 -10.38 18.25
N PRO A 408 4.90 -10.62 17.40
CA PRO A 408 4.95 -10.23 15.99
C PRO A 408 5.29 -8.74 15.84
N LEU A 409 6.26 -8.45 14.97
CA LEU A 409 6.66 -7.06 14.70
C LEU A 409 5.47 -6.25 14.16
N PRO A 410 5.29 -4.98 14.61
CA PRO A 410 4.23 -4.14 14.05
C PRO A 410 4.44 -3.85 12.55
N ALA A 411 3.38 -3.40 11.88
CA ALA A 411 3.35 -3.31 10.42
C ALA A 411 4.43 -2.38 9.84
N HIS A 412 4.72 -1.23 10.46
CA HIS A 412 5.77 -0.32 9.97
C HIS A 412 7.14 -0.97 10.02
N ALA A 413 7.53 -1.56 11.17
CA ALA A 413 8.79 -2.26 11.32
C ALA A 413 8.93 -3.41 10.32
N ARG A 414 7.87 -4.20 10.14
CA ARG A 414 7.86 -5.32 9.20
C ARG A 414 8.08 -4.87 7.76
N GLU A 415 7.34 -3.85 7.30
CA GLU A 415 7.49 -3.34 5.92
C GLU A 415 8.83 -2.62 5.70
N MET A 416 9.41 -1.99 6.73
CA MET A 416 10.77 -1.46 6.67
C MET A 416 11.80 -2.57 6.48
N LEU A 417 11.74 -3.64 7.29
CA LEU A 417 12.66 -4.79 7.19
C LEU A 417 12.54 -5.52 5.85
N LYS A 418 11.32 -5.67 5.31
CA LYS A 418 11.11 -6.20 3.95
C LYS A 418 11.74 -5.32 2.88
N SER A 419 11.74 -4.01 3.09
CA SER A 419 12.33 -3.05 2.15
C SER A 419 13.85 -3.08 2.22
N LEU A 420 14.44 -3.16 3.42
CA LEU A 420 15.87 -3.42 3.63
C LEU A 420 16.31 -4.71 2.93
N TYR A 421 15.62 -5.83 3.18
CA TYR A 421 15.91 -7.10 2.51
C TYR A 421 15.82 -6.96 0.98
N GLY A 422 14.71 -6.41 0.47
CA GLY A 422 14.52 -6.25 -0.96
C GLY A 422 15.58 -5.37 -1.62
N GLN A 423 16.05 -4.33 -0.92
CA GLN A 423 17.13 -3.48 -1.40
C GLN A 423 18.47 -4.21 -1.38
N MET A 424 18.82 -4.93 -0.30
CA MET A 424 20.07 -5.70 -0.26
C MET A 424 20.08 -6.83 -1.29
N PHE A 425 18.98 -7.56 -1.44
CA PHE A 425 18.87 -8.69 -2.35
C PHE A 425 18.84 -8.24 -3.81
N TYR A 426 17.93 -7.34 -4.18
CA TYR A 426 17.76 -6.97 -5.60
C TYR A 426 18.75 -5.93 -6.09
N ALA A 427 19.44 -5.19 -5.21
CA ALA A 427 20.50 -4.28 -5.62
C ALA A 427 21.85 -4.98 -5.83
N ASN A 428 21.94 -6.30 -5.63
CA ASN A 428 23.18 -7.04 -5.79
C ASN A 428 23.00 -8.22 -6.76
N THR A 429 24.12 -8.74 -7.24
CA THR A 429 24.16 -9.93 -8.11
C THR A 429 24.63 -11.12 -7.29
N GLY A 430 23.98 -12.27 -7.46
CA GLY A 430 24.29 -13.47 -6.68
C GLY A 430 24.22 -13.22 -5.17
N TRP A 431 25.34 -13.44 -4.48
CA TRP A 431 25.45 -13.31 -3.03
C TRP A 431 26.24 -12.09 -2.58
N GLU A 432 26.44 -11.12 -3.46
CA GLU A 432 27.12 -9.88 -3.11
C GLU A 432 26.27 -9.03 -2.14
N ILE A 433 26.95 -8.29 -1.26
CA ILE A 433 26.36 -7.28 -0.37
C ILE A 433 27.13 -5.97 -0.50
N ARG A 434 27.01 -5.31 -1.64
CA ARG A 434 27.65 -4.03 -1.97
C ARG A 434 26.72 -2.87 -1.63
N ALA A 435 27.28 -1.84 -1.01
CA ALA A 435 26.53 -0.63 -0.67
C ALA A 435 26.22 0.24 -1.90
N GLU A 436 27.13 0.27 -2.88
CA GLU A 436 27.12 1.23 -3.99
C GLU A 436 25.88 1.12 -4.88
N ALA A 437 25.31 -0.08 -5.00
CA ALA A 437 24.18 -0.34 -5.87
C ALA A 437 22.81 -0.09 -5.21
N ILE A 438 22.76 0.00 -3.87
CA ILE A 438 21.51 0.12 -3.10
C ILE A 438 20.77 1.40 -3.46
N GLU A 439 21.47 2.54 -3.50
CA GLU A 439 20.84 3.83 -3.77
C GLU A 439 20.25 3.87 -5.18
N ALA A 440 20.99 3.40 -6.18
CA ALA A 440 20.55 3.34 -7.57
C ALA A 440 19.33 2.42 -7.73
N TYR A 441 19.33 1.25 -7.09
CA TYR A 441 18.16 0.37 -7.06
C TYR A 441 16.96 1.05 -6.39
N ALA A 442 17.15 1.67 -5.23
CA ALA A 442 16.08 2.31 -4.48
C ALA A 442 15.40 3.44 -5.27
N GLN A 443 16.19 4.26 -5.96
CA GLN A 443 15.70 5.33 -6.84
C GLN A 443 14.86 4.76 -7.99
N ASN A 444 15.36 3.75 -8.69
CA ASN A 444 14.64 3.13 -9.81
C ASN A 444 13.39 2.37 -9.35
N PHE A 445 13.43 1.70 -8.19
CA PHE A 445 12.27 1.05 -7.61
C PHE A 445 11.20 2.06 -7.16
N ALA A 446 11.59 3.28 -6.78
CA ALA A 446 10.65 4.36 -6.52
C ALA A 446 9.85 4.73 -7.79
N LEU A 447 10.44 4.64 -8.99
CA LEU A 447 9.73 4.82 -10.26
C LEU A 447 8.67 3.73 -10.49
N LYS A 448 9.01 2.47 -10.18
CA LYS A 448 8.04 1.37 -10.25
C LYS A 448 6.85 1.60 -9.33
N ARG A 449 7.11 2.07 -8.09
CA ARG A 449 6.04 2.44 -7.15
C ARG A 449 5.23 3.62 -7.65
N SER A 450 5.87 4.64 -8.22
CA SER A 450 5.22 5.80 -8.80
C SER A 450 4.19 5.40 -9.86
N CYS A 451 4.56 4.54 -10.81
CA CYS A 451 3.65 4.04 -11.85
C CYS A 451 2.41 3.35 -11.24
N LEU A 452 2.62 2.54 -10.20
CA LEU A 452 1.51 1.86 -9.52
C LEU A 452 0.62 2.85 -8.73
N GLN A 453 1.21 3.84 -8.07
CA GLN A 453 0.47 4.87 -7.36
C GLN A 453 -0.36 5.71 -8.34
N GLU A 454 0.20 6.06 -9.51
CA GLU A 454 -0.49 6.79 -10.56
C GLU A 454 -1.67 6.00 -11.11
N LEU A 455 -1.46 4.71 -11.41
CA LEU A 455 -2.52 3.81 -11.85
C LEU A 455 -3.66 3.72 -10.82
N THR A 456 -3.31 3.59 -9.53
CA THR A 456 -4.28 3.60 -8.42
C THR A 456 -5.01 4.93 -8.33
N PHE A 457 -4.29 6.05 -8.46
CA PHE A 457 -4.87 7.38 -8.42
C PHE A 457 -5.84 7.59 -9.58
N ASN A 458 -5.40 7.38 -10.83
CA ASN A 458 -6.22 7.54 -12.02
C ASN A 458 -7.47 6.65 -11.97
N THR A 459 -7.35 5.43 -11.45
CA THR A 459 -8.49 4.52 -11.31
C THR A 459 -9.43 4.95 -10.18
N PHE A 460 -8.96 5.03 -8.94
CA PHE A 460 -9.84 5.15 -7.76
C PHE A 460 -10.12 6.59 -7.31
N LYS A 461 -9.39 7.57 -7.83
CA LYS A 461 -9.60 9.00 -7.53
C LYS A 461 -10.27 9.76 -8.66
N ARG A 462 -10.01 9.38 -9.92
CA ARG A 462 -10.48 10.13 -11.10
C ARG A 462 -11.63 9.48 -11.83
N MET A 463 -11.79 8.15 -11.77
CA MET A 463 -12.93 7.52 -12.44
C MET A 463 -14.24 7.78 -11.71
N ALA A 464 -15.31 7.95 -12.49
CA ALA A 464 -16.67 8.02 -11.98
C ALA A 464 -17.07 6.71 -11.27
N PRO A 465 -17.93 6.77 -10.23
CA PRO A 465 -18.35 5.59 -9.48
C PRO A 465 -18.91 4.44 -10.32
N GLU A 466 -19.62 4.73 -11.41
CA GLU A 466 -20.14 3.71 -12.34
C GLU A 466 -19.04 2.84 -12.97
N ARG A 467 -17.85 3.42 -13.24
CA ARG A 467 -16.71 2.70 -13.81
C ARG A 467 -16.03 1.84 -12.76
N LEU A 468 -15.93 2.35 -11.53
CA LEU A 468 -15.47 1.58 -10.38
C LEU A 468 -16.40 0.39 -10.10
N LEU A 469 -17.72 0.57 -10.24
CA LEU A 469 -18.69 -0.52 -10.14
C LEU A 469 -18.46 -1.55 -11.26
N ALA A 470 -18.24 -1.12 -12.50
CA ALA A 470 -17.95 -2.03 -13.61
C ALA A 470 -16.67 -2.84 -13.38
N LEU A 471 -15.60 -2.21 -12.87
CA LEU A 471 -14.36 -2.88 -12.47
C LEU A 471 -14.62 -3.91 -11.37
N HIS A 472 -15.29 -3.50 -10.29
CA HIS A 472 -15.61 -4.37 -9.17
C HIS A 472 -16.42 -5.60 -9.63
N GLN A 473 -17.47 -5.39 -10.44
CA GLN A 473 -18.29 -6.48 -10.99
C GLN A 473 -17.51 -7.39 -11.94
N LYS A 474 -16.55 -6.86 -12.70
CA LYS A 474 -15.69 -7.68 -13.57
C LYS A 474 -14.80 -8.61 -12.73
N LEU A 475 -14.16 -8.06 -11.71
CA LEU A 475 -13.28 -8.82 -10.81
C LEU A 475 -14.07 -9.85 -9.99
N ALA A 476 -15.22 -9.48 -9.44
CA ALA A 476 -16.10 -10.41 -8.71
C ALA A 476 -16.53 -11.60 -9.59
N ARG A 477 -16.91 -11.35 -10.86
CA ARG A 477 -17.25 -12.42 -11.82
C ARG A 477 -16.07 -13.35 -12.13
N MET A 478 -14.86 -12.79 -12.24
CA MET A 478 -13.64 -13.58 -12.41
C MET A 478 -13.37 -14.46 -11.19
N GLY A 479 -13.46 -13.88 -9.99
CA GLY A 479 -13.31 -14.58 -8.72
C GLY A 479 -14.32 -15.72 -8.56
N GLU A 480 -15.60 -15.47 -8.81
CA GLU A 480 -16.65 -16.50 -8.69
C GLU A 480 -16.45 -17.66 -9.69
N SER A 481 -16.05 -17.33 -10.92
CA SER A 481 -15.71 -18.33 -11.94
C SER A 481 -14.53 -19.20 -11.50
N LYS A 482 -13.53 -18.62 -10.83
CA LYS A 482 -12.37 -19.34 -10.30
C LYS A 482 -12.75 -20.18 -9.08
N LYS A 483 -13.53 -19.62 -8.16
CA LYS A 483 -14.06 -20.32 -6.97
C LYS A 483 -14.80 -21.59 -7.35
N THR A 484 -15.70 -21.51 -8.35
CA THR A 484 -16.45 -22.66 -8.86
C THR A 484 -15.53 -23.79 -9.33
N ARG A 485 -14.45 -23.45 -10.06
CA ARG A 485 -13.46 -24.44 -10.51
C ARG A 485 -12.64 -25.03 -9.36
N LEU A 486 -12.23 -24.19 -8.41
CA LEU A 486 -11.45 -24.63 -7.25
C LEU A 486 -12.25 -25.60 -6.38
N LEU A 487 -13.50 -25.26 -6.05
CA LEU A 487 -14.38 -26.10 -5.23
C LEU A 487 -14.60 -27.50 -5.81
N GLN A 488 -14.61 -27.65 -7.14
CA GLN A 488 -14.73 -28.97 -7.80
C GLN A 488 -13.49 -29.85 -7.62
N SER A 489 -12.34 -29.24 -7.33
CA SER A 489 -11.04 -29.92 -7.19
C SER A 489 -10.56 -30.03 -5.74
N MET A 490 -11.32 -29.50 -4.78
CA MET A 490 -10.89 -29.43 -3.39
C MET A 490 -11.06 -30.78 -2.68
N PRO A 491 -10.09 -31.18 -1.83
CA PRO A 491 -10.25 -32.32 -0.94
C PRO A 491 -11.46 -32.14 -0.03
N GLU A 492 -12.16 -33.24 0.28
CA GLU A 492 -13.23 -33.22 1.29
C GLU A 492 -12.70 -32.67 2.63
N GLY A 493 -13.40 -31.67 3.17
CA GLY A 493 -13.06 -31.04 4.45
C GLY A 493 -12.09 -29.84 4.36
N ALA A 494 -11.58 -29.49 3.18
CA ALA A 494 -10.79 -28.27 3.01
C ALA A 494 -11.68 -27.02 3.08
N ALA A 495 -11.21 -25.98 3.79
CA ALA A 495 -11.92 -24.70 3.88
C ALA A 495 -11.94 -24.01 2.50
N PRO A 496 -13.09 -23.45 2.07
CA PRO A 496 -13.19 -22.80 0.76
C PRO A 496 -12.23 -21.60 0.69
N PRO A 497 -11.60 -21.35 -0.47
CA PRO A 497 -10.76 -20.18 -0.65
C PRO A 497 -11.58 -18.91 -0.45
N SER A 498 -10.94 -17.88 0.10
CA SER A 498 -11.57 -16.58 0.26
C SER A 498 -11.86 -15.93 -1.09
N GLU A 499 -12.75 -14.94 -1.11
CA GLU A 499 -13.12 -14.25 -2.35
C GLU A 499 -11.90 -13.57 -2.97
N MET A 500 -11.10 -12.90 -2.14
CA MET A 500 -9.88 -12.24 -2.57
C MET A 500 -8.86 -13.22 -3.16
N ALA A 501 -8.66 -14.37 -2.51
CA ALA A 501 -7.79 -15.43 -3.04
C ALA A 501 -8.27 -15.94 -4.41
N CYS A 502 -9.59 -16.04 -4.62
CA CYS A 502 -10.15 -16.42 -5.91
C CYS A 502 -9.93 -15.35 -6.98
N ILE A 503 -10.07 -14.06 -6.65
CA ILE A 503 -9.80 -12.95 -7.58
C ILE A 503 -8.33 -12.97 -8.01
N LEU A 504 -7.39 -13.07 -7.07
CA LEU A 504 -5.95 -13.12 -7.36
C LEU A 504 -5.60 -14.32 -8.23
N ALA A 505 -6.13 -15.51 -7.90
CA ALA A 505 -5.91 -16.70 -8.71
C ALA A 505 -6.55 -16.60 -10.11
N ALA A 506 -7.65 -15.86 -10.26
CA ALA A 506 -8.26 -15.60 -11.57
C ALA A 506 -7.43 -14.62 -12.42
N ILE A 507 -6.77 -13.64 -11.79
CA ILE A 507 -5.81 -12.77 -12.46
C ILE A 507 -4.61 -13.59 -12.92
N ASP A 508 -4.07 -14.46 -12.06
CA ASP A 508 -2.95 -15.33 -12.40
C ASP A 508 -3.25 -16.24 -13.62
N ASP A 509 -4.49 -16.72 -13.76
CA ASP A 509 -4.92 -17.50 -14.92
C ASP A 509 -4.78 -16.74 -16.25
N LEU A 510 -4.89 -15.40 -16.26
CA LEU A 510 -4.69 -14.57 -17.46
C LEU A 510 -3.28 -14.69 -18.02
N PHE A 511 -2.33 -15.06 -17.17
CA PHE A 511 -0.91 -15.16 -17.48
C PHE A 511 -0.45 -16.62 -17.64
N SER A 512 -1.38 -17.57 -17.55
CA SER A 512 -1.05 -18.98 -17.77
C SER A 512 -0.55 -19.20 -19.21
N PRO A 513 0.37 -20.17 -19.45
CA PRO A 513 0.85 -20.49 -20.79
C PRO A 513 -0.28 -20.78 -21.79
N GLN A 514 -1.38 -21.38 -21.31
CA GLN A 514 -2.57 -21.66 -22.11
C GLN A 514 -3.32 -20.38 -22.50
N ALA A 515 -3.49 -19.43 -21.57
CA ALA A 515 -4.09 -18.12 -21.86
C ALA A 515 -3.23 -17.29 -22.82
N LEU A 516 -1.90 -17.28 -22.61
CA LEU A 516 -0.96 -16.60 -23.48
C LEU A 516 -0.88 -17.22 -24.89
N ALA A 517 -1.15 -18.52 -25.02
CA ALA A 517 -1.24 -19.19 -26.31
C ALA A 517 -2.57 -18.88 -27.04
N ALA A 518 -3.68 -18.76 -26.31
CA ALA A 518 -4.99 -18.43 -26.89
C ALA A 518 -5.13 -16.95 -27.33
N ALA A 519 -4.29 -16.07 -26.78
CA ALA A 519 -4.26 -14.64 -27.13
C ALA A 519 -3.35 -14.32 -28.33
N ARG A 520 -2.58 -15.29 -28.83
CA ARG A 520 -1.75 -15.18 -30.04
C ARG A 520 -2.51 -15.76 -31.22
#